data_AF-A0A3D4B461-F1
#
_entry.id   AF-A0A3D4B461-F1
#
_cell.length_a   1.000
_cell.length_b   1.000
_cell.length_c   1.000
_cell.angle_alpha   90.00
_cell.angle_beta   90.00
_cell.angle_gamma   90.00
#
_symmetry.space_group_name_H-M   'P 1'
#
loop_
_entity.id
_entity.type
_entity.pdbx_description
1 polymer ?
#
loop_
_entity_poly.entity_id
_entity_poly.type
_entity_poly.pdbx_seq_one_letter_code
_entity_poly.pdbx_strand_id
1 'polypeptide(L)'
;MDAVILANYFHEHAPFAVKALEAGKHVMSETASNTTLAEGVALCRAVEETGRIYMLAENYPYTAFSQEMQRLYRTGEIGEVTYAEGEYNHPMDLEDVLRISPGLN
;
A
#
# COMPACT_ATOMS: atom_id res chain seq x y z
N MET A 1 14.19 -14.96 -11.19
CA MET A 1 13.48 -14.16 -10.18
C MET A 1 13.07 -12.86 -10.83
N ASP A 2 11.76 -12.68 -10.96
CA ASP A 2 11.15 -11.63 -11.79
C ASP A 2 10.51 -10.52 -10.94
N ALA A 3 10.07 -10.88 -9.74
CA ALA A 3 9.49 -9.95 -8.78
C ALA A 3 10.01 -10.21 -7.36
N VAL A 4 9.83 -9.23 -6.48
CA VAL A 4 10.05 -9.33 -5.03
C VAL A 4 8.85 -8.79 -4.26
N ILE A 5 8.62 -9.34 -3.07
CA ILE A 5 7.60 -8.85 -2.13
C ILE A 5 8.32 -8.24 -0.93
N LEU A 6 7.98 -7.01 -0.58
CA LEU A 6 8.46 -6.34 0.62
C LEU A 6 7.41 -6.47 1.72
N ALA A 7 7.72 -7.25 2.75
CA ALA A 7 6.88 -7.49 3.93
C ALA A 7 7.66 -7.22 5.22
N ASN A 8 8.57 -6.24 5.16
CA ASN A 8 9.40 -5.78 6.27
C ASN A 8 8.82 -4.49 6.87
N TYR A 9 9.64 -3.68 7.57
CA TYR A 9 9.12 -2.49 8.23
C TYR A 9 8.75 -1.39 7.23
N PHE A 10 7.65 -0.67 7.51
CA PHE A 10 7.08 0.35 6.61
C PHE A 10 8.08 1.43 6.16
N HIS A 11 8.98 1.86 7.05
CA HIS A 11 9.98 2.89 6.73
C HIS A 11 11.05 2.42 5.74
N GLU A 12 11.14 1.11 5.48
CA GLU A 12 12.13 0.52 4.58
C GLU A 12 11.53 0.17 3.20
N HIS A 13 10.20 0.25 3.02
CA HIS A 13 9.53 -0.16 1.78
C HIS A 13 10.02 0.66 0.57
N ALA A 14 9.96 1.99 0.61
CA ALA A 14 10.39 2.84 -0.50
C ALA A 14 11.87 2.62 -0.92
N PRO A 15 12.88 2.69 -0.02
CA PRO A 15 14.27 2.52 -0.43
C PRO A 15 14.57 1.13 -0.99
N PHE A 16 13.96 0.08 -0.44
CA PHE A 16 14.15 -1.27 -0.98
C PHE A 16 13.39 -1.50 -2.28
N ALA A 17 12.21 -0.90 -2.45
CA ALA A 17 11.45 -0.96 -3.69
C ALA A 17 12.22 -0.31 -4.83
N VAL A 18 12.75 0.90 -4.63
CA VAL A 18 13.58 1.59 -5.64
C VAL A 18 14.77 0.73 -6.04
N LYS A 19 15.52 0.20 -5.08
CA LYS A 19 16.68 -0.67 -5.34
C LYS A 19 16.29 -1.93 -6.13
N ALA A 20 15.14 -2.52 -5.84
CA ALA A 20 14.66 -3.70 -6.55
C ALA A 20 14.20 -3.38 -7.99
N LEU A 21 13.52 -2.24 -8.18
CA LEU A 21 13.13 -1.75 -9.50
C LEU A 21 14.36 -1.49 -10.38
N GLU A 22 15.37 -0.80 -9.85
CA GLU A 22 16.65 -0.53 -10.52
C GLU A 22 17.42 -1.82 -10.86
N ALA A 23 17.28 -2.85 -10.03
CA ALA A 23 17.80 -4.20 -10.32
C ALA A 23 16.95 -4.99 -11.36
N GLY A 24 15.96 -4.33 -11.98
CA GLY A 24 15.11 -4.89 -13.03
C GLY A 24 14.04 -5.85 -12.51
N LYS A 25 13.58 -5.70 -11.26
CA LYS A 25 12.54 -6.55 -10.66
C LYS A 25 11.22 -5.81 -10.56
N HIS A 26 10.12 -6.53 -10.73
CA HIS A 26 8.81 -6.04 -10.29
C HIS A 26 8.75 -6.06 -8.75
N VAL A 27 8.00 -5.14 -8.16
CA VAL A 27 7.93 -5.01 -6.70
C VAL A 27 6.48 -4.99 -6.27
N MET A 28 6.16 -5.75 -5.23
CA MET A 28 4.94 -5.58 -4.46
C MET A 28 5.33 -5.28 -3.01
N SER A 29 4.90 -4.15 -2.47
CA SER A 29 5.10 -3.85 -1.04
C SER A 29 3.82 -4.10 -0.28
N GLU A 30 3.93 -4.61 0.94
CA GLU A 30 2.87 -4.51 1.94
C GLU A 30 2.41 -3.05 2.14
N THR A 31 1.32 -2.87 2.89
CA THR A 31 0.74 -1.54 3.11
C THR A 31 1.78 -0.51 3.61
N ALA A 32 1.51 0.78 3.36
CA ALA A 32 2.43 1.90 3.46
C ALA A 32 3.64 1.82 2.49
N SER A 33 3.53 2.47 1.33
CA SER A 33 4.61 2.51 0.33
C SER A 33 5.82 3.36 0.73
N ASN A 34 5.59 4.45 1.45
CA ASN A 34 6.59 5.47 1.75
C ASN A 34 6.20 6.27 3.00
N THR A 35 7.20 6.83 3.69
CA THR A 35 7.00 7.69 4.87
C THR A 35 6.91 9.17 4.47
N THR A 36 7.66 9.59 3.45
CA THR A 36 7.66 10.98 2.97
C THR A 36 7.15 11.10 1.55
N LEU A 37 6.67 12.28 1.15
CA LEU A 37 6.30 12.54 -0.24
C LEU A 37 7.50 12.40 -1.19
N ALA A 38 8.70 12.77 -0.74
CA ALA A 38 9.92 12.65 -1.53
C ALA A 38 10.23 11.19 -1.88
N GLU A 39 10.08 10.27 -0.93
CA GLU A 39 10.20 8.83 -1.17
C GLU A 39 9.15 8.32 -2.15
N GLY A 40 7.90 8.76 -2.03
CA GLY A 40 6.84 8.41 -2.98
C GLY A 40 7.16 8.87 -4.40
N VAL A 41 7.65 10.10 -4.56
CA VAL A 41 8.09 10.62 -5.88
C VAL A 41 9.27 9.82 -6.42
N ALA A 42 10.26 9.48 -5.59
CA ALA A 42 11.39 8.65 -6.01
C ALA A 42 10.93 7.26 -6.49
N LEU A 43 9.97 6.65 -5.79
CA LEU A 43 9.39 5.37 -6.15
C LEU A 43 8.66 5.43 -7.51
N CYS A 44 7.83 6.46 -7.75
CA CYS A 44 7.16 6.65 -9.03
C CYS A 44 8.18 6.82 -10.18
N ARG A 45 9.23 7.61 -9.98
CA ARG A 45 10.29 7.79 -10.98
C ARG A 45 11.01 6.48 -11.29
N ALA A 46 11.36 5.70 -10.26
CA ALA A 46 11.99 4.41 -10.47
C ALA A 46 11.10 3.46 -11.30
N VAL A 47 9.78 3.47 -11.09
CA VAL A 47 8.81 2.73 -11.92
C VAL A 47 8.84 3.20 -13.37
N GLU A 48 8.76 4.52 -13.59
CA GLU A 48 8.77 5.14 -14.93
C GLU A 48 10.07 4.88 -15.69
N GLU A 49 11.23 5.01 -15.03
CA GLU A 49 12.55 4.85 -15.62
C GLU A 49 12.89 3.39 -15.95
N THR A 50 12.49 2.45 -15.08
CA THR A 50 12.83 1.04 -15.24
C THR A 50 11.82 0.26 -16.09
N GLY A 51 10.61 0.82 -16.28
CA GLY A 51 9.49 0.14 -16.92
C GLY A 51 8.98 -1.08 -16.15
N ARG A 52 9.36 -1.21 -14.87
CA ARG A 52 8.91 -2.30 -14.00
C ARG A 52 7.58 -1.96 -13.35
N ILE A 53 6.96 -2.96 -12.73
CA ILE A 53 5.66 -2.82 -12.09
C ILE A 53 5.90 -2.68 -10.60
N TYR A 54 5.31 -1.65 -10.01
CA TYR A 54 5.14 -1.54 -8.57
C TYR A 54 3.66 -1.74 -8.21
N MET A 55 3.41 -2.53 -7.18
CA MET A 55 2.09 -2.73 -6.60
C MET A 55 2.13 -2.46 -5.09
N LEU A 56 1.21 -1.62 -4.62
CA LEU A 56 0.89 -1.57 -3.19
C LEU A 56 -0.10 -2.70 -2.90
N ALA A 57 0.25 -3.61 -1.99
CA ALA A 57 -0.57 -4.75 -1.59
C ALA A 57 -1.76 -4.34 -0.69
N GLU A 58 -2.42 -3.23 -1.03
CA GLU A 58 -3.64 -2.78 -0.37
C GLU A 58 -4.80 -3.69 -0.80
N ASN A 59 -5.14 -4.63 0.09
CA ASN A 59 -6.08 -5.71 -0.19
C ASN A 59 -7.54 -5.31 0.06
N TYR A 60 -7.79 -4.32 0.91
CA TYR A 60 -9.13 -3.95 1.36
C TYR A 60 -10.06 -3.49 0.21
N PRO A 61 -9.59 -2.72 -0.80
CA PRO A 61 -10.40 -2.34 -1.96
C PRO A 61 -10.94 -3.54 -2.76
N TYR A 62 -10.31 -4.71 -2.65
CA TYR A 62 -10.71 -5.93 -3.35
C TYR A 62 -11.70 -6.79 -2.55
N THR A 63 -12.11 -6.36 -1.35
CA THR A 63 -13.18 -7.05 -0.60
C THR A 63 -14.54 -6.91 -1.31
N ALA A 64 -15.43 -7.89 -1.11
CA ALA A 64 -16.71 -7.94 -1.80
C ALA A 64 -17.58 -6.69 -1.54
N PHE A 65 -17.60 -6.19 -0.31
CA PHE A 65 -18.40 -5.00 0.03
C PHE A 65 -17.81 -3.72 -0.58
N SER A 66 -16.48 -3.56 -0.64
CA SER A 66 -15.85 -2.42 -1.29
C SER A 66 -16.11 -2.40 -2.80
N GLN A 67 -16.03 -3.57 -3.45
CA GLN A 67 -16.36 -3.70 -4.88
C GLN A 67 -17.85 -3.43 -5.15
N GLU A 68 -18.76 -3.87 -4.28
CA GLU A 68 -20.19 -3.58 -4.43
C GLU A 68 -20.49 -2.09 -4.24
N MET A 69 -19.89 -1.43 -3.24
CA MET A 69 -20.02 0.01 -3.07
C MET A 69 -19.49 0.78 -4.29
N GLN A 70 -18.37 0.35 -4.88
CA GLN A 70 -17.87 0.92 -6.12
C GLN A 70 -18.86 0.72 -7.29
N ARG A 71 -19.50 -0.45 -7.39
CA ARG A 71 -20.51 -0.74 -8.41
C ARG A 71 -21.70 0.22 -8.27
N LEU A 72 -22.28 0.33 -7.07
CA LEU A 72 -23.43 1.20 -6.77
C LEU A 72 -23.13 2.68 -7.07
N TYR A 73 -21.92 3.13 -6.75
CA TYR A 73 -21.47 4.48 -7.10
C TYR A 73 -21.38 4.68 -8.62
N ARG A 74 -20.72 3.75 -9.33
CA ARG A 74 -20.52 3.86 -10.79
C ARG A 74 -21.80 3.73 -11.60
N THR A 75 -22.79 2.99 -11.12
CA THR A 75 -24.11 2.86 -11.78
C THR A 75 -25.04 4.03 -11.48
N GLY A 76 -24.66 4.92 -10.56
CA GLY A 76 -25.49 6.07 -10.16
C GLY A 76 -26.67 5.69 -9.25
N GLU A 77 -26.73 4.46 -8.74
CA GLU A 77 -27.83 3.98 -7.88
C GLU A 77 -27.93 4.76 -6.56
N ILE A 78 -26.81 5.30 -6.07
CA ILE A 78 -26.76 6.10 -4.84
C ILE A 78 -26.67 7.61 -5.09
N GLY A 79 -26.76 8.04 -6.36
CA GLY A 79 -26.65 9.46 -6.75
C GLY A 79 -25.24 10.04 -6.59
N GLU A 80 -25.17 11.34 -6.29
CA GLU A 80 -23.91 12.05 -6.06
C GLU A 80 -23.42 11.83 -4.62
N VAL A 81 -22.17 11.38 -4.47
CA VAL A 81 -21.54 11.22 -3.16
C VAL A 81 -21.20 12.59 -2.60
N THR A 82 -21.86 12.96 -1.50
CA THR A 82 -21.64 14.24 -0.81
C THR A 82 -20.75 14.10 0.43
N TYR A 83 -20.61 12.89 0.95
CA TYR A 83 -19.85 12.57 2.16
C TYR A 83 -19.38 11.12 2.13
N ALA A 84 -18.19 10.87 2.69
CA ALA A 84 -17.66 9.53 2.93
C ALA A 84 -16.85 9.53 4.23
N GLU A 85 -16.88 8.40 4.93
CA GLU A 85 -16.18 8.17 6.19
C GLU A 85 -15.57 6.78 6.18
N GLY A 86 -14.42 6.63 6.83
CA GLY A 86 -13.72 5.36 6.94
C GLY A 86 -12.82 5.34 8.15
N GLU A 87 -12.81 4.19 8.83
CA GLU A 87 -11.98 3.95 10.00
C GLU A 87 -11.17 2.66 9.79
N TYR A 88 -9.93 2.65 10.28
CA TYR A 88 -9.17 1.42 10.46
C TYR A 88 -9.21 1.05 11.94
N ASN A 89 -10.26 0.33 12.34
CA ASN A 89 -10.44 -0.10 13.73
C ASN A 89 -9.93 -1.53 13.91
N HIS A 90 -8.78 -1.66 14.56
CA HIS A 90 -8.14 -2.93 14.85
C HIS A 90 -7.84 -3.03 16.35
N PRO A 91 -8.78 -3.52 17.18
CA PRO A 91 -8.56 -3.64 18.62
C PRO A 91 -7.44 -4.64 18.89
N MET A 92 -6.37 -4.19 19.54
CA MET A 92 -5.24 -5.00 20.00
C MET A 92 -4.95 -4.65 21.44
N ASP A 93 -4.48 -5.63 22.22
CA ASP A 93 -3.95 -5.32 23.55
C ASP A 93 -2.58 -4.62 23.43
N LEU A 94 -2.13 -4.06 24.56
CA LEU A 94 -0.87 -3.32 24.59
C LEU A 94 0.34 -4.20 24.23
N GLU A 95 0.32 -5.48 24.61
CA GLU A 95 1.43 -6.40 24.38
C GLU A 95 1.60 -6.68 22.88
N ASP A 96 0.50 -6.93 22.17
CA ASP A 96 0.49 -7.15 20.73
C ASP A 96 0.92 -5.90 19.96
N VAL A 97 0.46 -4.72 20.38
CA VAL A 97 0.90 -3.44 19.77
C VAL A 97 2.41 -3.27 19.89
N LEU A 98 2.96 -3.49 21.10
CA LEU A 98 4.40 -3.34 21.34
C LEU A 98 5.21 -4.34 20.53
N ARG A 99 4.74 -5.60 20.42
CA ARG A 99 5.42 -6.67 19.70
C ARG A 99 5.65 -6.35 18.22
N ILE A 100 4.71 -5.66 17.56
CA ILE A 100 4.80 -5.33 16.13
C ILE A 100 5.35 -3.92 15.87
N SER A 101 5.57 -3.13 16.90
CA SER A 101 6.08 -1.76 16.78
C SER A 101 7.59 -1.75 16.45
N PRO A 102 8.03 -1.04 15.40
CA PRO A 102 9.45 -0.91 15.10
C PRO A 102 10.22 -0.27 16.27
N GLY A 103 11.39 -0.82 16.62
CA GLY A 103 12.31 -0.22 17.59
C GLY A 103 12.00 -0.48 19.08
N LEU A 104 11.06 -1.36 19.39
CA LEU A 104 10.74 -1.77 20.77
C LEU A 104 11.23 -3.20 21.15
N ASN A 105 11.91 -3.88 20.21
CA ASN A 105 12.54 -5.19 20.40
C ASN A 105 14.05 -5.11 20.16
#